data_AF-A0A973KJ80-F1
#
_entry.id   AF-A0A973KJ80-F1
#
_cell.length_a   1.000
_cell.length_b   1.000
_cell.length_c   1.000
_cell.angle_alpha   90.00
_cell.angle_beta   90.00
_cell.angle_gamma   90.00
#
_symmetry.space_group_name_H-M   'P 1'
#
loop_
_entity.id
_entity.type
_entity.pdbx_description
1 polymer ?
#
loop_
_entity_poly.entity_id
_entity_poly.type
_entity_poly.pdbx_seq_one_letter_code
_entity_poly.pdbx_strand_id
1 'polypeptide(L)'
;RGRFRLLMAQVLLAQGDAVAARAIFDKGFEVADLREGDETLSDTWYAIAERIVAGGGEPVTDDVRERARAEHPLPERYEFRMRPA
;
A
#
# COMPACT_ATOMS: atom_id res chain seq x y z
N ARG A 1 -14.38 4.78 9.55
CA ARG A 1 -13.48 3.73 10.12
C ARG A 1 -12.34 3.33 9.17
N GLY A 2 -12.44 3.53 7.85
CA GLY A 2 -11.33 3.24 6.92
C GLY A 2 -10.08 4.08 7.17
N ARG A 3 -10.22 5.39 7.43
CA ARG A 3 -9.07 6.27 7.69
C ARG A 3 -8.19 5.81 8.85
N PHE A 4 -8.79 5.28 9.92
CA PHE A 4 -8.05 4.66 11.02
C PHE A 4 -7.28 3.39 10.59
N ARG A 5 -7.83 2.60 9.66
CA ARG A 5 -7.13 1.42 9.12
C ARG A 5 -5.97 1.82 8.23
N LEU A 6 -6.14 2.83 7.39
CA LEU A 6 -5.05 3.41 6.59
C LEU A 6 -3.92 3.92 7.48
N LEU A 7 -4.25 4.73 8.50
CA LEU A 7 -3.27 5.22 9.46
C LEU A 7 -2.56 4.07 10.20
N MET A 8 -3.30 3.03 10.62
CA MET A 8 -2.71 1.87 11.26
C MET A 8 -1.71 1.15 10.34
N ALA A 9 -2.05 0.97 9.06
CA ALA A 9 -1.14 0.35 8.09
C ALA A 9 0.13 1.19 7.89
N GLN A 10 0.02 2.52 7.82
CA GLN A 10 1.16 3.43 7.72
C GLN A 10 2.05 3.39 8.97
N VAL A 11 1.45 3.31 10.16
CA VAL A 11 2.19 3.18 11.43
C VAL A 11 2.96 1.85 11.47
N LEU A 12 2.33 0.73 11.11
CA LEU A 12 3.00 -0.57 11.05
C LEU A 12 4.16 -0.57 10.05
N LEU A 13 3.95 0.03 8.87
CA LEU A 13 4.99 0.19 7.87
C LEU A 13 6.17 1.02 8.40
N ALA A 14 5.91 2.13 9.10
CA ALA A 14 6.94 2.97 9.69
C ALA A 14 7.73 2.25 10.80
N GLN A 15 7.11 1.27 11.48
CA GLN A 15 7.76 0.41 12.46
C GLN A 15 8.54 -0.75 11.82
N GLY A 16 8.50 -0.88 10.49
CA GLY A 16 9.15 -1.96 9.75
C GLY A 16 8.31 -3.24 9.63
N ASP A 17 7.08 -3.25 10.14
CA ASP A 17 6.17 -4.39 10.06
C ASP A 17 5.28 -4.33 8.81
N ALA A 18 5.93 -4.50 7.66
CA ALA A 18 5.25 -4.48 6.36
C ALA A 18 4.25 -5.64 6.21
N VAL A 19 4.49 -6.78 6.84
CA VAL A 19 3.59 -7.94 6.79
C VAL A 19 2.28 -7.67 7.53
N ALA A 20 2.35 -7.08 8.73
CA ALA A 20 1.14 -6.69 9.44
C ALA A 20 0.41 -5.55 8.74
N ALA A 21 1.13 -4.58 8.16
CA ALA A 21 0.53 -3.54 7.34
C ALA A 21 -0.24 -4.12 6.14
N ARG A 22 0.36 -5.09 5.44
CA ARG A 22 -0.27 -5.80 4.31
C ARG A 22 -1.56 -6.51 4.72
N ALA A 23 -1.57 -7.16 5.88
CA ALA A 23 -2.76 -7.86 6.38
C ALA A 23 -3.97 -6.94 6.58
N ILE A 24 -3.77 -5.64 6.82
CA ILE A 24 -4.88 -4.66 6.91
C ILE A 24 -5.50 -4.42 5.53
N PHE A 25 -4.68 -4.28 4.49
CA PHE A 25 -5.15 -4.14 3.11
C PHE A 25 -5.81 -5.42 2.59
N ASP A 26 -5.25 -6.59 2.92
CA ASP A 26 -5.82 -7.87 2.49
C ASP A 26 -7.22 -8.09 3.06
N LYS A 27 -7.47 -7.67 4.32
CA LYS A 27 -8.81 -7.69 4.94
C LYS A 27 -9.81 -6.79 4.23
N GLY A 28 -9.36 -5.79 3.48
CA GLY A 28 -10.22 -4.83 2.79
C GLY A 28 -10.76 -3.75 3.74
N PHE A 29 -10.77 -2.50 3.25
CA PHE A 29 -11.47 -1.41 3.91
C PHE A 29 -11.76 -0.28 2.93
N GLU A 30 -12.79 0.51 3.22
CA GLU A 30 -13.16 1.69 2.46
C GLU A 30 -12.96 2.95 3.28
N VAL A 31 -12.34 3.95 2.68
CA VAL A 31 -12.15 5.29 3.27
C VAL A 31 -13.15 6.21 2.58
N ALA A 32 -14.25 6.52 3.29
CA ALA A 32 -15.43 7.18 2.74
C ALA A 32 -15.21 8.63 2.25
N ASP A 33 -14.08 9.25 2.61
CA ASP A 33 -13.71 10.63 2.30
C ASP A 33 -12.56 10.74 1.30
N LEU A 34 -12.13 9.63 0.67
CA LEU A 34 -11.14 9.70 -0.40
C LEU A 34 -11.72 10.43 -1.60
N ARG A 35 -11.01 11.47 -2.02
CA ARG A 35 -11.31 12.15 -3.27
C ARG A 35 -10.69 11.35 -4.41
N GLU A 36 -11.30 11.46 -5.58
CA GLU A 36 -10.69 10.97 -6.81
C GLU A 36 -9.31 11.63 -6.99
N GLY A 37 -8.29 10.83 -7.32
CA GLY A 37 -6.90 11.28 -7.35
C GLY A 37 -6.17 11.25 -6.00
N ASP A 38 -6.78 10.77 -4.92
CA ASP A 38 -6.05 10.51 -3.68
C ASP A 38 -5.20 9.23 -3.82
N GLU A 39 -3.89 9.44 -3.95
CA GLU A 39 -2.91 8.38 -4.19
C GLU A 39 -2.46 7.70 -2.89
N THR A 40 -2.93 8.15 -1.72
CA THR A 40 -2.43 7.67 -0.42
C THR A 40 -2.60 6.17 -0.26
N LEU A 41 -3.71 5.59 -0.76
CA LEU A 41 -3.92 4.14 -0.70
C LEU A 41 -2.95 3.37 -1.60
N SER A 42 -2.80 3.82 -2.86
CA SER A 42 -1.89 3.19 -3.80
C SER A 42 -0.45 3.30 -3.35
N ASP A 43 -0.06 4.46 -2.83
CA ASP A 43 1.29 4.73 -2.35
C ASP A 43 1.60 3.88 -1.12
N THR A 44 0.65 3.79 -0.18
CA THR A 44 0.81 2.94 1.00
C THR A 44 0.90 1.46 0.60
N TRP A 45 0.08 1.00 -0.35
CA TRP A 45 0.16 -0.38 -0.86
C TRP A 45 1.52 -0.70 -1.47
N TYR A 46 2.02 0.16 -2.36
CA TYR A 46 3.31 -0.08 -3.01
C TYR A 46 4.47 0.04 -2.03
N ALA A 47 4.44 0.98 -1.09
CA ALA A 47 5.47 1.07 -0.06
C ALA A 47 5.51 -0.19 0.84
N ILE A 48 4.36 -0.79 1.15
CA ILE A 48 4.29 -2.09 1.83
C ILE A 48 4.91 -3.20 0.97
N ALA A 49 4.50 -3.29 -0.29
CA ALA A 49 4.99 -4.30 -1.23
C ALA A 49 6.52 -4.22 -1.43
N GLU A 50 7.05 -3.01 -1.59
CA GLU A 50 8.48 -2.74 -1.69
C GLU A 50 9.24 -3.25 -0.46
N ARG A 51 8.69 -3.04 0.75
CA ARG A 51 9.32 -3.53 1.99
C ARG A 51 9.26 -5.05 2.13
N ILE A 52 8.21 -5.70 1.65
CA ILE A 52 8.11 -7.16 1.61
C ILE A 52 9.16 -7.72 0.65
N VAL A 53 9.27 -7.16 -0.56
CA VAL A 53 10.22 -7.62 -1.58
C VAL A 53 11.67 -7.34 -1.19
N ALA A 54 11.95 -6.21 -0.53
CA ALA A 54 13.28 -5.88 -0.02
C ALA A 54 13.75 -6.87 1.08
N GLY A 55 12.85 -7.53 1.80
CA GLY A 55 13.23 -8.53 2.79
C GLY A 55 13.79 -7.95 4.10
N GLY A 56 13.18 -6.88 4.62
CA GLY A 56 13.40 -6.39 5.99
C GLY A 56 14.80 -5.82 6.26
N GLY A 57 14.96 -4.51 6.09
CA GLY A 57 16.20 -3.78 6.42
C GLY A 57 17.05 -3.39 5.20
N GLU A 58 16.84 -4.04 4.07
CA GLU A 58 17.50 -3.66 2.81
C GLU A 58 16.93 -2.36 2.23
N PRO A 59 17.75 -1.60 1.49
CA PRO A 59 17.29 -0.44 0.74
C PRO A 59 16.26 -0.81 -0.32
N VAL A 60 15.25 0.04 -0.51
CA VAL A 60 14.32 -0.07 -1.64
C VAL A 60 15.01 0.51 -2.88
N THR A 61 15.52 -0.36 -3.74
CA THR A 61 16.11 -0.03 -5.05
C THR A 61 15.04 0.03 -6.14
N ASP A 62 15.39 0.50 -7.33
CA ASP A 62 14.46 0.50 -8.47
C ASP A 62 14.05 -0.92 -8.89
N ASP A 63 14.98 -1.88 -8.85
CA ASP A 63 14.67 -3.30 -9.09
C ASP A 63 13.65 -3.84 -8.08
N VAL A 64 13.77 -3.45 -6.80
CA VAL A 64 12.78 -3.81 -5.77
C VAL A 64 11.42 -3.20 -6.08
N ARG A 65 11.37 -1.94 -6.53
CA ARG A 65 10.11 -1.27 -6.91
C ARG A 65 9.45 -1.96 -8.10
N GLU A 66 10.21 -2.28 -9.12
CA GLU A 66 9.71 -2.96 -10.32
C GLU A 66 9.13 -4.33 -9.95
N ARG A 67 9.90 -5.12 -9.20
CA ARG A 67 9.45 -6.43 -8.70
C ARG A 67 8.22 -6.33 -7.82
N ALA A 68 8.17 -5.36 -6.90
CA ALA A 68 7.00 -5.13 -6.06
C ALA A 68 5.74 -4.83 -6.88
N ARG A 69 5.85 -4.07 -7.97
CA ARG A 69 4.71 -3.81 -8.88
C ARG A 69 4.27 -5.06 -9.63
N ALA A 70 5.20 -5.90 -10.05
CA ALA A 70 4.91 -7.15 -10.76
C ALA A 70 4.32 -8.23 -9.83
N GLU A 71 4.89 -8.39 -8.64
CA GLU A 71 4.53 -9.44 -7.67
C GLU A 71 3.30 -9.06 -6.80
N HIS A 72 3.05 -7.76 -6.63
CA HIS A 72 1.96 -7.23 -5.80
C HIS A 72 1.16 -6.14 -6.54
N PRO A 73 0.37 -6.53 -7.57
CA PRO A 73 -0.47 -5.59 -8.30
C PRO A 73 -1.47 -4.91 -7.36
N LEU A 74 -1.73 -3.62 -7.60
CA LEU A 74 -2.70 -2.85 -6.82
C LEU A 74 -4.11 -3.43 -7.02
N PRO A 75 -4.82 -3.80 -5.94
CA PRO A 75 -6.21 -4.20 -6.05
C PRO A 75 -7.10 -3.06 -6.54
N GLU A 76 -8.04 -3.33 -7.46
CA GLU A 76 -8.93 -2.31 -8.05
C GLU A 76 -9.65 -1.42 -7.03
N ARG A 77 -9.99 -1.97 -5.86
CA ARG A 77 -10.66 -1.24 -4.76
C ARG A 77 -9.80 -0.13 -4.15
N TYR A 78 -8.50 -0.14 -4.43
CA TYR A 78 -7.51 0.84 -3.97
C TYR A 78 -6.94 1.67 -5.12
N GLU A 79 -7.43 1.44 -6.34
CA GLU A 79 -7.07 2.17 -7.54
C GLU A 79 -8.00 3.40 -7.67
N PHE A 80 -7.59 4.50 -7.04
CA PHE A 80 -8.28 5.79 -7.12
C PHE A 80 -7.59 6.78 -8.06
N ARG A 81 -6.47 6.37 -8.67
CA ARG A 81 -5.79 7.12 -9.72
C ARG A 81 -6.60 6.95 -11.00
N MET A 82 -7.46 7.95 -11.28
CA MET A 82 -8.18 8.15 -12.55
C MET A 82 -8.61 6.87 -13.27
N ARG A 83 -9.85 6.43 -13.07
CA ARG A 83 -10.49 5.62 -14.12
C ARG A 83 -10.82 6.60 -15.25
N PRO A 84 -10.29 6.45 -16.48
CA PRO A 84 -10.82 7.23 -17.59
C PRO A 84 -12.32 6.95 -17.70
N ALA A 85 -13.12 8.01 -17.74
CA ALA A 85 -14.57 7.96 -17.96
C ALA A 85 -14.91 7.41 -19.34
#